data_AF-A0A9D1CYL4-F1
#
_entry.id   AF-A0A9D1CYL4-F1
#
_cell.length_a   1.000
_cell.length_b   1.000
_cell.length_c   1.000
_cell.angle_alpha   90.00
_cell.angle_beta   90.00
_cell.angle_gamma   90.00
#
_symmetry.space_group_name_H-M   'P 1'
#
loop_
_entity.id
_entity.type
_entity.pdbx_description
1 polymer ?
#
loop_
_entity_poly.entity_id
_entity_poly.type
_entity_poly.pdbx_seq_one_letter_code
_entity_poly.pdbx_strand_id
1 'polypeptide(L)' 'MDIEAEVVTLNDGLDYVILDEIMAHSNVYVYLSNTEDPRNFCVRKKLQNSAGSLLIGLDDENEFNMAMKLYFDKNGKK' A
#
# COMPACT_ATOMS: atom_id res chain seq x y z
N MET A 1 23.69 -4.40 8.49
CA MET A 1 23.02 -3.44 7.59
C MET A 1 21.58 -3.51 7.98
N ASP A 2 21.17 -2.60 8.86
CA ASP A 2 19.80 -2.56 9.36
C ASP A 2 18.89 -2.17 8.20
N ILE A 3 17.91 -3.02 7.90
CA ILE A 3 16.88 -2.73 6.90
C ILE A 3 15.84 -1.90 7.65
N GLU A 4 15.92 -0.58 7.51
CA GLU A 4 14.88 0.30 8.05
C GLU A 4 13.62 0.16 7.19
N ALA A 5 12.53 -0.27 7.82
CA ALA A 5 11.24 -0.36 7.17
C ALA A 5 10.52 0.98 7.25
N GLU A 6 9.96 1.45 6.14
CA GLU A 6 9.20 2.71 6.12
C GLU A 6 7.84 2.50 6.80
N VAL A 7 7.57 3.29 7.84
CA VAL A 7 6.33 3.24 8.63
C VAL A 7 5.50 4.49 8.37
N VAL A 8 4.20 4.31 8.19
CA VAL A 8 3.22 5.38 8.00
C VAL A 8 2.05 5.22 8.94
N THR A 9 1.65 6.32 9.59
CA THR A 9 0.42 6.39 10.37
C THR A 9 -0.74 6.78 9.46
N LEU A 10 -1.79 5.97 9.42
CA LEU A 10 -3.00 6.27 8.65
C LEU A 10 -4.04 7.04 9.50
N ASN A 11 -5.15 7.43 8.88
CA ASN A 11 -6.22 8.22 9.51
C ASN A 11 -6.97 7.50 10.64
N ASP A 12 -6.81 6.19 10.75
CA ASP A 12 -7.30 5.36 11.86
C ASP A 12 -6.42 5.49 13.12
N GLY A 13 -5.28 6.18 13.03
CA GLY A 13 -4.32 6.35 14.12
C GLY A 13 -3.40 5.14 14.33
N LEU A 14 -3.42 4.17 13.41
CA LEU A 14 -2.60 2.98 13.48
C LEU A 14 -1.37 3.12 12.58
N ASP A 15 -0.27 2.49 13.02
CA ASP A 15 0.99 2.47 12.30
C ASP A 15 1.09 1.24 11.40
N TYR A 16 1.45 1.47 10.15
CA TYR A 16 1.60 0.46 9.12
C TYR A 16 3.00 0.49 8.53
N VAL A 17 3.55 -0.69 8.29
CA VAL A 17 4.79 -0.84 7.52
C VAL A 17 4.46 -0.93 6.04
N ILE A 18 5.24 -0.24 5.20
CA ILE A 18 5.16 -0.37 3.75
C ILE A 18 5.87 -1.66 3.34
N LEU A 19 5.10 -2.60 2.79
CA LEU A 19 5.61 -3.87 2.28
C LEU A 19 6.11 -3.75 0.85
N ASP A 20 5.37 -3.01 0.02
CA ASP A 20 5.70 -2.83 -1.38
C ASP A 20 5.00 -1.60 -1.98
N GLU A 21 5.58 -1.07 -3.06
CA GLU A 21 4.95 -0.07 -3.93
C GLU A 21 4.94 -0.59 -5.37
N ILE A 22 3.76 -0.59 -6.01
CA ILE A 22 3.59 -1.06 -7.39
C ILE A 22 2.88 0.01 -8.22
N MET A 23 3.52 0.43 -9.31
CA MET A 23 2.94 1.36 -10.28
C MET A 23 2.15 0.61 -11.36
N ALA A 24 0.90 1.02 -11.61
CA ALA A 24 0.08 0.52 -12.71
C ALA A 24 -0.92 1.57 -13.19
N HIS A 25 -1.07 1.72 -14.52
CA HIS A 25 -2.03 2.63 -15.17
C HIS A 25 -2.01 4.05 -14.60
N SER A 26 -0.82 4.58 -14.33
CA SER A 26 -0.56 5.91 -13.74
C SER A 26 -0.86 6.07 -12.24
N ASN A 27 -1.35 5.02 -11.57
CA ASN A 27 -1.52 4.99 -10.12
C ASN A 27 -0.35 4.24 -9.47
N VAL A 28 0.03 4.65 -8.27
CA VAL A 28 0.95 3.88 -7.42
C VAL A 28 0.15 3.28 -6.27
N TYR A 29 0.19 1.96 -6.15
CA TYR A 29 -0.46 1.21 -5.09
C TYR A 29 0.57 0.87 -4.02
N VAL A 30 0.23 1.19 -2.77
CA VAL A 30 1.08 0.99 -1.60
C VAL A 30 0.43 -0.10 -0.75
N TYR A 31 1.20 -1.16 -0.49
CA TYR A 31 0.75 -2.33 0.26
C TYR A 31 1.29 -2.24 1.68
N LEU A 32 0.39 -2.33 2.64
CA LEU A 32 0.63 -1.93 4.02
C LEU A 32 0.23 -3.05 4.96
N SER A 33 1.04 -3.33 5.98
CA SER A 33 0.68 -4.26 7.05
C SER A 33 0.78 -3.54 8.39
N ASN A 34 -0.25 -3.68 9.21
CA ASN A 34 -0.31 -3.08 10.51
C ASN A 34 0.82 -3.64 11.40
N THR A 35 1.51 -2.75 12.11
CA THR A 35 2.67 -3.09 12.94
C THR A 35 2.31 -3.88 14.19
N GLU A 36 1.08 -3.76 14.68
CA GLU A 36 0.56 -4.47 15.85
C GLU A 36 -0.18 -5.78 15.48
N ASP A 37 -0.86 -5.83 14.34
CA ASP A 37 -1.49 -7.05 13.80
C ASP A 37 -1.12 -7.29 12.33
N PRO A 38 -0.15 -8.18 12.03
CA PRO A 38 0.30 -8.41 10.65
C PRO A 38 -0.78 -9.02 9.74
N ARG A 39 -1.88 -9.54 10.30
CA ARG A 39 -3.04 -10.02 9.53
C ARG A 39 -3.92 -8.87 9.04
N ASN A 40 -3.80 -7.70 9.66
CA ASN A 40 -4.45 -6.48 9.21
C ASN A 40 -3.59 -5.84 8.11
N PHE A 41 -3.88 -6.24 6.88
CA PHE A 41 -3.26 -5.74 5.67
C PHE A 41 -4.23 -4.83 4.93
N CYS A 42 -3.71 -3.74 4.37
CA CYS A 42 -4.50 -2.86 3.52
C CYS A 42 -3.70 -2.38 2.30
N VAL A 43 -4.45 -1.88 1.30
CA VAL A 43 -3.89 -1.28 0.10
C VAL A 43 -4.41 0.14 -0.03
N ARG A 44 -3.52 1.06 -0.37
CA ARG A 44 -3.82 2.48 -0.60
C ARG A 44 -3.27 2.91 -1.95
N LYS A 45 -3.90 3.94 -2.54
CA LYS A 45 -3.41 4.61 -3.74
C LYS A 45 -2.65 5.87 -3.34
N LYS A 46 -1.46 6.07 -3.91
CA LYS A 46 -0.63 7.26 -3.69
C LYS A 46 -1.06 8.32 -4.71
N LEU A 47 -1.62 9.42 -4.22
CA LEU A 47 -1.96 10.59 -4.99
C LEU A 47 -0.82 11.61 -4.87
N GLN A 48 -0.15 11.91 -5.99
CA GLN A 48 0.77 13.06 -6.05
C GLN A 48 -0.04 14.33 -6.33
N ASN A 49 0.07 15.30 -5.44
CA ASN A 49 -0.44 16.65 -5.66
C ASN A 49 0.66 17.69 -5.40
N SER A 50 0.36 18.96 -5.67
CA SER A 50 1.29 20.08 -5.49
C SER A 50 1.77 20.27 -4.05
N ALA A 51 1.09 19.65 -3.06
CA ALA A 51 1.38 19.72 -1.63
C ALA A 51 2.11 18.49 -1.07
N GLY A 52 2.33 17.45 -1.89
CA GLY A 52 3.03 16.23 -1.49
C GLY A 52 2.38 14.96 -2.00
N SER A 53 2.79 13.83 -1.40
CA SER A 53 2.21 12.52 -1.66
C SER A 53 1.21 12.17 -0.57
N LEU A 54 -0.04 11.85 -0.94
CA LEU A 54 -1.09 11.43 -0.02
C LEU A 54 -1.47 9.98 -0.29
N LEU A 55 -1.77 9.22 0.77
CA LEU A 55 -2.35 7.88 0.65
C LEU A 55 -3.87 7.99 0.78
N ILE A 56 -4.57 7.56 -0.25
CA ILE A 56 -6.04 7.54 -0.30
C ILE A 56 -6.57 6.11 -0.43
N GLY A 57 -7.84 5.92 -0.09
CA GLY A 57 -8.55 4.67 -0.36
C GLY A 57 -8.60 4.36 -1.85
N LEU A 58 -8.93 3.10 -2.15
CA LEU A 58 -9.27 2.69 -3.51
C LEU A 58 -10.70 3.13 -3.83
N ASP A 59 -10.98 3.33 -5.10
CA ASP A 59 -12.22 3.86 -5.64
C ASP A 59 -13.35 2.81 -5.54
N ASP A 60 -13.04 1.55 -5.84
CA ASP A 60 -14.01 0.45 -5.82
C ASP A 60 -13.37 -0.95 -5.64
N GLU A 61 -14.23 -1.97 -5.58
CA GLU A 61 -13.83 -3.37 -5.44
C GLU A 61 -13.04 -3.92 -6.65
N ASN A 62 -13.28 -3.39 -7.87
CA ASN A 62 -12.53 -3.81 -9.04
C ASN A 62 -11.08 -3.30 -8.97
N GLU A 63 -10.88 -2.06 -8.52
CA GLU A 63 -9.54 -1.51 -8.27
C GLU A 63 -8.84 -2.32 -7.18
N PHE A 64 -9.54 -2.69 -6.11
CA PHE A 64 -9.00 -3.57 -5.07
C PHE A 64 -8.55 -4.93 -5.63
N ASN A 65 -9.41 -5.61 -6.38
CA ASN A 65 -9.10 -6.90 -6.99
C ASN A 65 -7.91 -6.80 -7.97
N MET A 66 -7.82 -5.71 -8.73
CA MET A 66 -6.69 -5.44 -9.61
C MET A 66 -5.39 -5.24 -8.81
N ALA A 67 -5.42 -4.43 -7.76
CA ALA A 67 -4.25 -4.19 -6.91
C ALA A 67 -3.77 -5.49 -6.24
N MET A 68 -4.68 -6.29 -5.70
CA MET A 68 -4.34 -7.60 -5.13
C MET A 68 -3.70 -8.50 -6.18
N LYS A 69 -4.26 -8.55 -7.40
CA LYS A 69 -3.67 -9.31 -8.51
C LYS A 69 -2.25 -8.83 -8.83
N LEU A 70 -2.00 -7.52 -8.86
CA LEU A 70 -0.65 -6.96 -9.09
C LEU A 70 0.34 -7.41 -8.01
N TYR A 71 -0.07 -7.39 -6.75
CA TYR A 71 0.75 -7.85 -5.64
C TYR A 71 1.10 -9.34 -5.76
N PHE A 72 0.11 -10.19 -6.06
CA PHE A 72 0.35 -11.62 -6.28
C PHE A 72 1.17 -11.89 -7.54
N ASP A 73 0.98 -11.15 -8.63
CA ASP A 73 1.75 -11.33 -9.86
C ASP A 73 3.25 -10.98 -9.65
N LYS A 74 3.53 -10.00 -8.77
CA LYS A 74 4.90 -9.58 -8.42
C LYS A 74 5.55 -10.48 -7.37
N ASN A 75 4.84 -10.77 -6.28
CA ASN A 75 5.39 -11.41 -5.07
C ASN A 75 4.98 -12.88 -4.91
N GLY A 76 3.93 -13.32 -5.61
CA GLY A 76 3.39 -14.69 -5.58
C GLY A 76 4.04 -15.66 -6.57
N LYS A 77 5.01 -15.21 -7.38
CA LYS A 77 5.89 -16.11 -8.14
C LYS A 77 6.86 -16.81 -7.19
N LYS A 78 6.38 -17.86 -6.52
CA LYS A 78 7.20 -18.96 -6.01
C LYS A 78 7.13 -20.13 -6.98
#